data_AF-A0A6H1ZWV0-F1
#
_entry.id   AF-A0A6H1ZWV0-F1
#
_cell.length_a   1.000
_cell.length_b   1.000
_cell.length_c   1.000
_cell.angle_alpha   90.00
_cell.angle_beta   90.00
_cell.angle_gamma   90.00
#
_symmetry.space_group_name_H-M   'P 1'
#
loop_
_entity.id
_entity.type
_entity.pdbx_description
1 polymer ?
#
loop_
_entity_poly.entity_id
_entity_poly.type
_entity_poly.pdbx_seq_one_letter_code
_entity_poly.pdbx_strand_id
1 'polypeptide(L)'
;MPTVKEVIRELYNIDEDSAARWVAQGLHSLTPEKLATAIDEWQDPLLIAQYLYLENPVVKPLAIFFVLKPYWERIEPTMNDQNGLYSELSTDPIKKKLLDTPRGKAWLKYVSERCYEYFRYYTWPRECPLCKSEMERKKVKVAGLNGSDPYDAYICNRCKYTIKAVVSDPPESMAQTCKPPQIPGF
;
A
#
# COMPACT_ATOMS: atom_id res chain seq x y z
N MET A 1 8.18 -2.76 -16.91
CA MET A 1 6.95 -3.06 -16.17
C MET A 1 6.28 -4.21 -16.89
N PRO A 2 5.84 -5.28 -16.19
CA PRO A 2 5.20 -6.42 -16.84
C PRO A 2 3.89 -5.98 -17.51
N THR A 3 3.37 -6.78 -18.42
CA THR A 3 2.04 -6.63 -19.00
C THR A 3 0.98 -7.26 -18.10
N VAL A 4 -0.28 -6.83 -18.22
CA VAL A 4 -1.41 -7.43 -17.50
C VAL A 4 -1.48 -8.95 -17.71
N LYS A 5 -1.20 -9.43 -18.93
CA LYS A 5 -1.21 -10.86 -19.27
C LYS A 5 -0.10 -11.63 -18.55
N GLU A 6 1.08 -11.04 -18.40
CA GLU A 6 2.20 -11.63 -17.66
C GLU A 6 1.86 -11.73 -16.16
N VAL A 7 1.33 -10.66 -15.57
CA VAL A 7 0.92 -10.67 -14.16
C VAL A 7 -0.18 -11.69 -13.90
N ILE A 8 -1.20 -11.79 -14.76
CA ILE A 8 -2.24 -12.81 -14.62
C ILE A 8 -1.63 -14.21 -14.66
N ARG A 9 -0.69 -14.48 -15.57
CA ARG A 9 -0.01 -15.78 -15.65
C ARG A 9 0.79 -16.08 -14.38
N GLU A 10 1.51 -15.09 -13.85
CA GLU A 10 2.27 -15.24 -12.61
C GLU A 10 1.36 -15.56 -11.42
N LEU A 11 0.21 -14.88 -11.29
CA LEU A 11 -0.74 -15.10 -10.20
C LEU A 11 -1.21 -16.55 -10.08
N TYR A 12 -1.35 -17.27 -11.20
CA TYR A 12 -1.74 -18.69 -11.19
C TYR A 12 -0.61 -19.66 -10.81
N ASN A 13 0.64 -19.20 -10.83
CA ASN A 13 1.82 -20.02 -10.55
C ASN A 13 2.46 -19.68 -9.20
N ILE A 14 1.89 -18.72 -8.45
CA ILE A 14 2.37 -18.39 -7.11
C ILE A 14 1.94 -19.47 -6.15
N ASP A 15 2.92 -19.94 -5.38
CA ASP A 15 2.79 -20.86 -4.26
C ASP A 15 3.22 -20.17 -2.95
N GLU A 16 3.17 -20.91 -1.84
CA GLU A 16 3.49 -20.39 -0.51
C GLU A 16 4.92 -19.83 -0.43
N ASP A 17 5.88 -20.47 -1.11
CA ASP A 17 7.31 -20.13 -1.06
C ASP A 17 7.68 -18.94 -1.98
N SER A 18 6.84 -18.65 -2.97
CA SER A 18 7.02 -17.57 -3.94
C SER A 18 6.14 -16.36 -3.66
N ALA A 19 5.11 -16.46 -2.82
CA ALA A 19 4.20 -15.36 -2.50
C ALA A 19 4.91 -14.12 -1.91
N ALA A 20 5.78 -14.31 -0.93
CA ALA A 20 6.57 -13.21 -0.35
C ALA A 20 7.54 -12.61 -1.39
N ARG A 21 8.12 -13.46 -2.26
CA ARG A 21 8.99 -13.02 -3.36
C ARG A 21 8.24 -12.20 -4.40
N TRP A 22 6.99 -12.55 -4.71
CA TRP A 22 6.17 -11.78 -5.64
C TRP A 22 5.88 -10.36 -5.13
N VAL A 23 5.59 -10.22 -3.83
CA VAL A 23 5.46 -8.89 -3.21
C VAL A 23 6.80 -8.14 -3.23
N ALA A 24 7.90 -8.83 -2.95
CA ALA A 24 9.25 -8.26 -3.01
C ALA A 24 9.65 -7.81 -4.43
N GLN A 25 9.21 -8.49 -5.48
CA GLN A 25 9.46 -8.06 -6.87
C GLN A 25 8.88 -6.67 -7.15
N GLY A 26 7.70 -6.36 -6.61
CA GLY A 26 7.14 -5.02 -6.70
C GLY A 26 8.02 -3.97 -6.02
N LEU A 27 8.62 -4.29 -4.86
CA LEU A 27 9.60 -3.42 -4.19
C LEU A 27 10.88 -3.25 -5.00
N HIS A 28 11.39 -4.34 -5.59
CA HIS A 28 12.63 -4.34 -6.36
C HIS A 28 12.51 -3.52 -7.65
N SER A 29 11.28 -3.38 -8.17
CA SER A 29 10.98 -2.54 -9.34
C SER A 29 11.23 -1.04 -9.15
N LEU A 30 11.35 -0.58 -7.90
CA LEU A 30 11.73 0.80 -7.59
C LEU A 30 13.21 1.00 -7.91
N THR A 31 13.51 1.64 -9.04
CA THR A 31 14.89 2.03 -9.36
C THR A 31 15.41 3.06 -8.35
N PRO A 32 16.73 3.22 -8.19
CA PRO A 32 17.28 4.23 -7.28
C PRO A 32 16.72 5.64 -7.51
N GLU A 33 16.49 6.03 -8.76
CA GLU A 33 15.96 7.34 -9.13
C GLU A 33 14.50 7.51 -8.69
N LYS A 34 13.67 6.46 -8.89
CA LYS A 34 12.28 6.45 -8.43
C LYS A 34 12.21 6.47 -6.92
N LEU A 35 13.08 5.73 -6.25
CA LEU A 35 13.16 5.71 -4.79
C LEU A 35 13.58 7.08 -4.24
N ALA A 36 14.58 7.73 -4.83
CA ALA A 36 14.99 9.08 -4.44
C ALA A 36 13.82 10.07 -4.59
N THR A 37 13.14 10.04 -5.73
CA THR A 37 11.94 10.87 -5.97
C THR A 37 10.84 10.58 -4.95
N ALA A 38 10.59 9.31 -4.65
CA ALA A 38 9.56 8.92 -3.69
C ALA A 38 9.88 9.40 -2.26
N ILE A 39 11.15 9.35 -1.85
CA ILE A 39 11.63 9.86 -0.56
C ILE A 39 11.51 11.40 -0.50
N ASP A 40 11.90 12.09 -1.56
CA ASP A 40 11.88 13.55 -1.61
C ASP A 40 10.45 14.10 -1.65
N GLU A 41 9.57 13.48 -2.42
CA GLU A 41 8.18 13.92 -2.59
C GLU A 41 7.21 13.29 -1.60
N TRP A 42 7.68 12.43 -0.69
CA TRP A 42 6.82 11.64 0.21
C TRP A 42 5.75 10.83 -0.54
N GLN A 43 6.09 10.31 -1.72
CA GLN A 43 5.16 9.49 -2.49
C GLN A 43 4.89 8.17 -1.77
N ASP A 44 3.62 7.77 -1.85
CA ASP A 44 3.16 6.51 -1.28
C ASP A 44 3.73 5.32 -2.09
N PRO A 45 4.21 4.27 -1.43
CA PRO A 45 4.69 3.01 -2.03
C PRO A 45 3.62 2.20 -2.76
N LEU A 46 2.38 2.69 -2.89
CA LEU A 46 1.38 2.21 -3.88
C LEU A 46 1.94 2.00 -5.30
N LEU A 47 3.16 2.45 -5.59
CA LEU A 47 3.99 1.99 -6.70
C LEU A 47 4.12 0.44 -6.80
N ILE A 48 4.13 -0.31 -5.70
CA ILE A 48 4.06 -1.79 -5.70
C ILE A 48 2.73 -2.25 -6.29
N ALA A 49 1.63 -1.64 -5.83
CA ALA A 49 0.29 -1.92 -6.33
C ALA A 49 0.17 -1.55 -7.82
N GLN A 50 0.82 -0.48 -8.26
CA GLN A 50 0.91 -0.11 -9.68
C GLN A 50 1.75 -1.11 -10.48
N TYR A 51 2.91 -1.54 -9.98
CA TYR A 51 3.75 -2.54 -10.64
C TYR A 51 3.01 -3.87 -10.85
N LEU A 52 2.25 -4.28 -9.84
CA LEU A 52 1.46 -5.51 -9.82
C LEU A 52 0.05 -5.33 -10.43
N TYR A 53 -0.26 -4.15 -11.01
CA TYR A 53 -1.59 -3.83 -11.56
C TYR A 53 -2.77 -4.13 -10.62
N LEU A 54 -2.61 -3.93 -9.31
CA LEU A 54 -3.65 -4.19 -8.32
C LEU A 54 -4.83 -3.20 -8.40
N GLU A 55 -4.72 -2.15 -9.21
CA GLU A 55 -5.87 -1.30 -9.54
C GLU A 55 -6.67 -1.84 -10.73
N ASN A 56 -6.11 -2.78 -11.50
CA ASN A 56 -6.80 -3.37 -12.64
C ASN A 56 -7.96 -4.28 -12.16
N PRO A 57 -9.18 -4.11 -12.69
CA PRO A 57 -10.38 -4.82 -12.22
C PRO A 57 -10.35 -6.34 -12.43
N VAL A 58 -9.44 -6.84 -13.27
CA VAL A 58 -9.23 -8.28 -13.51
C VAL A 58 -8.11 -8.84 -12.64
N VAL A 59 -6.96 -8.16 -12.59
CA VAL A 59 -5.81 -8.59 -11.78
C VAL A 59 -6.14 -8.54 -10.29
N LYS A 60 -6.88 -7.52 -9.87
CA LYS A 60 -7.29 -7.28 -8.49
C LYS A 60 -7.93 -8.49 -7.81
N PRO A 61 -9.08 -9.00 -8.28
CA PRO A 61 -9.72 -10.15 -7.66
C PRO A 61 -8.81 -11.38 -7.69
N LEU A 62 -8.06 -11.60 -8.78
CA LEU A 62 -7.14 -12.75 -8.87
C LEU A 62 -6.04 -12.68 -7.82
N ALA A 63 -5.39 -11.52 -7.65
CA ALA A 63 -4.38 -11.33 -6.63
C ALA A 63 -4.94 -11.56 -5.22
N ILE A 64 -6.17 -11.10 -4.95
CA ILE A 64 -6.84 -11.34 -3.66
C ILE A 64 -7.07 -12.83 -3.43
N PHE A 65 -7.67 -13.53 -4.40
CA PHE A 65 -8.13 -14.91 -4.22
C PHE A 65 -7.00 -15.94 -4.29
N PHE A 66 -6.00 -15.72 -5.15
CA PHE A 66 -4.94 -16.69 -5.39
C PHE A 66 -3.67 -16.43 -4.60
N VAL A 67 -3.45 -15.19 -4.12
CA VAL A 67 -2.17 -14.82 -3.48
C VAL A 67 -2.37 -14.21 -2.11
N LEU A 68 -3.04 -13.06 -2.02
CA LEU A 68 -3.07 -12.26 -0.80
C LEU A 68 -3.84 -12.96 0.33
N LYS A 69 -5.00 -13.58 0.05
CA LYS A 69 -5.75 -14.34 1.07
C LYS A 69 -5.08 -15.66 1.44
N PRO A 70 -4.70 -16.54 0.50
CA PRO A 70 -4.14 -17.84 0.84
C PRO A 70 -2.79 -17.75 1.56
N TYR A 71 -1.97 -16.77 1.21
CA TYR A 71 -0.59 -16.65 1.69
C TYR A 71 -0.37 -15.43 2.57
N TRP A 72 -1.43 -14.88 3.18
CA TRP A 72 -1.33 -13.67 3.99
C TRP A 72 -0.28 -13.78 5.10
N GLU A 73 -0.23 -14.91 5.80
CA GLU A 73 0.71 -15.11 6.92
C GLU A 73 2.17 -15.03 6.49
N ARG A 74 2.46 -15.30 5.21
CA ARG A 74 3.80 -15.15 4.60
C ARG A 74 4.06 -13.73 4.10
N ILE A 75 3.04 -13.07 3.59
CA ILE A 75 3.12 -11.74 2.99
C ILE A 75 3.12 -10.63 4.06
N GLU A 76 2.32 -10.80 5.12
CA GLU A 76 2.12 -9.83 6.20
C GLU A 76 3.43 -9.38 6.84
N PRO A 77 4.38 -10.27 7.22
CA PRO A 77 5.66 -9.84 7.79
C PRO A 77 6.46 -8.93 6.86
N THR A 78 6.53 -9.22 5.56
CA THR A 78 7.27 -8.41 4.58
C THR A 78 6.68 -7.00 4.46
N MET A 79 5.37 -6.85 4.57
CA MET A 79 4.70 -5.54 4.42
C MET A 79 4.59 -4.76 5.73
N ASN A 80 4.45 -5.45 6.86
CA ASN A 80 4.23 -4.86 8.18
C ASN A 80 5.53 -4.53 8.91
N ASP A 81 6.65 -5.15 8.54
CA ASP A 81 7.95 -4.90 9.18
C ASP A 81 8.78 -3.91 8.36
N GLN A 82 9.09 -2.77 8.97
CA GLN A 82 10.02 -1.79 8.42
C GLN A 82 11.38 -2.42 8.08
N ASN A 83 11.87 -3.37 8.90
CA ASN A 83 13.15 -4.05 8.65
C ASN A 83 13.06 -5.00 7.45
N GLY A 84 11.91 -5.62 7.22
CA GLY A 84 11.64 -6.44 6.03
C GLY A 84 11.75 -5.61 4.76
N LEU A 85 11.05 -4.47 4.71
CA LEU A 85 11.14 -3.54 3.57
C LEU A 85 12.55 -2.98 3.37
N TYR A 86 13.24 -2.62 4.46
CA TYR A 86 14.64 -2.19 4.40
C TYR A 86 15.52 -3.29 3.80
N SER A 87 15.40 -4.53 4.28
CA SER A 87 16.19 -5.67 3.82
C SER A 87 16.04 -5.89 2.32
N GLU A 88 14.80 -5.86 1.82
CA GLU A 88 14.52 -6.04 0.39
C GLU A 88 15.07 -4.89 -0.46
N LEU A 89 14.84 -3.64 -0.06
CA LEU A 89 15.26 -2.47 -0.84
C LEU A 89 16.78 -2.22 -0.76
N SER A 90 17.42 -2.56 0.36
CA SER A 90 18.86 -2.33 0.59
C SER A 90 19.78 -3.37 -0.06
N THR A 91 19.21 -4.37 -0.74
CA THR A 91 19.96 -5.29 -1.62
C THR A 91 20.73 -4.53 -2.70
N ASP A 92 20.19 -3.40 -3.17
CA ASP A 92 20.89 -2.46 -4.04
C ASP A 92 21.67 -1.43 -3.18
N PRO A 93 23.02 -1.35 -3.34
CA PRO A 93 23.85 -0.43 -2.57
C PRO A 93 23.48 1.06 -2.71
N ILE A 94 22.91 1.48 -3.85
CA ILE A 94 22.48 2.86 -4.07
C ILE A 94 21.19 3.13 -3.29
N LYS A 95 20.22 2.22 -3.36
CA LYS A 95 18.97 2.32 -2.59
C LYS A 95 19.26 2.32 -1.09
N LYS A 96 20.19 1.48 -0.63
CA LYS A 96 20.65 1.46 0.76
C LYS A 96 21.14 2.84 1.22
N LYS A 97 21.99 3.51 0.43
CA LYS A 97 22.47 4.86 0.77
C LYS A 97 21.35 5.88 0.90
N LEU A 98 20.33 5.80 0.05
CA LEU A 98 19.14 6.68 0.13
C LEU A 98 18.35 6.40 1.41
N LEU A 99 18.14 5.13 1.74
CA LEU A 99 17.38 4.70 2.92
C LEU A 99 18.11 4.96 4.24
N ASP A 100 19.44 4.95 4.26
CA ASP A 100 20.24 5.17 5.47
C ASP A 100 20.23 6.63 5.96
N THR A 101 19.70 7.56 5.14
CA THR A 101 19.49 8.95 5.54
C THR A 101 18.36 9.10 6.56
N PRO A 102 18.34 10.17 7.40
CA PRO A 102 17.22 10.44 8.30
C PRO A 102 15.87 10.51 7.56
N ARG A 103 15.87 11.13 6.37
CA ARG A 103 14.67 11.23 5.52
C ARG A 103 14.24 9.87 4.98
N GLY A 104 15.18 9.06 4.48
CA GLY A 104 14.93 7.71 3.99
C GLY A 104 14.35 6.80 5.06
N LYS A 105 14.86 6.86 6.30
CA LYS A 105 14.31 6.11 7.44
C LYS A 105 12.89 6.55 7.82
N ALA A 106 12.64 7.86 7.81
CA ALA A 106 11.31 8.41 8.10
C ALA A 106 10.29 8.03 7.01
N TRP A 107 10.70 8.13 5.75
CA TRP A 107 9.91 7.67 4.59
C TRP A 107 9.62 6.17 4.71
N LEU A 108 10.62 5.34 5.02
CA LEU A 108 10.44 3.89 5.11
C LEU A 108 9.44 3.49 6.20
N LYS A 109 9.47 4.16 7.36
CA LYS A 109 8.46 3.95 8.42
C LYS A 109 7.06 4.32 7.95
N TYR A 110 6.92 5.49 7.33
CA TYR A 110 5.65 5.93 6.74
C TYR A 110 5.12 4.92 5.72
N VAL A 111 6.00 4.41 4.86
CA VAL A 111 5.72 3.42 3.83
C VAL A 111 5.29 2.07 4.41
N SER A 112 5.97 1.54 5.43
CA SER A 112 5.60 0.26 6.03
C SER A 112 4.18 0.29 6.61
N GLU A 113 3.84 1.37 7.31
CA GLU A 113 2.51 1.53 7.91
C GLU A 113 1.42 1.61 6.82
N ARG A 114 1.66 2.41 5.76
CA ARG A 114 0.71 2.64 4.66
C ARG A 114 0.54 1.42 3.75
N CYS A 115 1.61 0.73 3.40
CA CYS A 115 1.56 -0.51 2.63
C CYS A 115 0.73 -1.56 3.35
N TYR A 116 1.01 -1.80 4.63
CA TYR A 116 0.28 -2.78 5.42
C TYR A 116 -1.22 -2.45 5.45
N GLU A 117 -1.58 -1.20 5.78
CA GLU A 117 -2.96 -0.74 5.80
C GLU A 117 -3.66 -0.95 4.45
N TYR A 118 -3.00 -0.55 3.36
CA TYR A 118 -3.56 -0.68 2.01
C TYR A 118 -3.81 -2.14 1.64
N PHE A 119 -2.78 -3.00 1.71
CA PHE A 119 -2.92 -4.40 1.33
C PHE A 119 -3.88 -5.16 2.26
N ARG A 120 -3.91 -4.84 3.56
CA ARG A 120 -4.83 -5.47 4.52
C ARG A 120 -6.27 -5.07 4.24
N TYR A 121 -6.56 -3.79 4.08
CA TYR A 121 -7.89 -3.33 3.70
C TYR A 121 -8.32 -3.87 2.33
N TYR A 122 -7.39 -3.89 1.38
CA TYR A 122 -7.61 -4.42 0.05
C TYR A 122 -7.98 -5.92 0.07
N THR A 123 -7.39 -6.69 0.98
CA THR A 123 -7.62 -8.14 1.12
C THR A 123 -8.85 -8.47 1.99
N TRP A 124 -9.11 -7.68 3.04
CA TRP A 124 -10.30 -7.77 3.91
C TRP A 124 -10.95 -6.40 4.12
N PRO A 125 -11.75 -5.91 3.17
CA PRO A 125 -12.29 -4.54 3.19
C PRO A 125 -13.30 -4.25 4.32
N ARG A 126 -13.63 -5.24 5.15
CA ARG A 126 -14.53 -5.11 6.30
C ARG A 126 -13.83 -5.34 7.64
N GLU A 127 -12.52 -5.53 7.65
CA GLU A 127 -11.76 -5.77 8.87
C GLU A 127 -10.76 -4.65 9.11
N CYS A 128 -10.71 -4.19 10.36
CA CYS A 128 -9.78 -3.13 10.77
C CYS A 128 -8.33 -3.64 10.69
N PRO A 129 -7.42 -2.92 10.02
CA PRO A 129 -6.03 -3.35 9.92
C PRO A 129 -5.32 -3.33 11.27
N LEU A 130 -5.74 -2.50 12.22
CA LEU A 130 -5.10 -2.38 13.53
C LEU A 130 -5.56 -3.45 14.53
N CYS A 131 -6.86 -3.74 14.60
CA CYS A 131 -7.42 -4.61 15.65
C CYS A 131 -8.29 -5.76 15.13
N LYS A 132 -8.31 -5.97 13.80
CA LYS A 132 -8.99 -7.07 13.10
C LYS A 132 -10.51 -7.17 13.36
N SER A 133 -11.11 -6.13 13.94
CA SER A 133 -12.55 -6.05 14.22
C SER A 133 -13.32 -5.55 12.99
N GLU A 134 -14.62 -5.84 12.92
CA GLU A 134 -15.45 -5.39 11.81
C GLU A 134 -15.48 -3.86 11.69
N MET A 135 -15.37 -3.38 10.45
CA MET A 135 -15.50 -1.98 10.08
C MET A 135 -16.85 -1.71 9.46
N GLU A 136 -17.47 -0.60 9.88
CA GLU A 136 -18.74 -0.14 9.33
C GLU A 136 -18.48 0.98 8.31
N ARG A 137 -19.11 0.89 7.14
CA ARG A 137 -19.07 1.98 6.15
C ARG A 137 -20.02 3.09 6.60
N LYS A 138 -19.50 4.31 6.77
CA LYS A 138 -20.23 5.51 7.19
C LYS A 138 -19.90 6.69 6.28
N LYS A 139 -20.88 7.58 6.08
CA LYS A 139 -20.62 8.91 5.52
C LYS A 139 -20.10 9.84 6.61
N VAL A 140 -18.89 10.35 6.42
CA VAL A 140 -18.23 11.27 7.36
C VAL A 140 -18.31 12.68 6.80
N LYS A 141 -18.79 13.62 7.64
CA LYS A 141 -18.70 15.06 7.38
C LYS A 141 -17.49 15.62 8.14
N VAL A 142 -16.65 16.40 7.47
CA VAL A 142 -15.53 17.07 8.14
C VAL A 142 -16.07 18.28 8.89
N ALA A 143 -16.00 18.25 10.22
CA ALA A 143 -16.39 19.41 11.03
C ALA A 143 -15.34 20.53 10.85
N GLY A 144 -15.79 21.73 10.47
CA GLY A 144 -14.94 22.94 10.43
C GLY A 144 -14.52 23.43 9.03
N LEU A 145 -14.84 22.70 7.96
CA LEU A 145 -14.70 23.18 6.59
C LEU A 145 -16.08 23.40 5.99
N ASN A 146 -16.54 24.66 5.97
CA ASN A 146 -17.75 25.02 5.23
C ASN A 146 -17.59 24.60 3.76
N GLY A 147 -18.35 23.59 3.33
CA GLY A 147 -18.37 23.11 1.95
C GLY A 147 -17.60 21.82 1.65
N SER A 148 -17.04 21.09 2.62
CA SER A 148 -16.47 19.77 2.32
C SER A 148 -17.57 18.72 2.12
N ASP A 149 -17.62 18.12 0.93
CA ASP A 149 -18.55 17.05 0.63
C ASP A 149 -18.37 15.86 1.58
N PRO A 150 -19.47 15.27 2.08
CA PRO A 150 -19.39 14.05 2.88
C PRO A 150 -18.75 12.94 2.04
N TYR A 151 -17.77 12.26 2.61
CA TYR A 151 -17.10 11.12 1.97
C TYR A 151 -17.44 9.82 2.69
N ASP A 152 -17.41 8.72 1.95
CA ASP A 152 -17.54 7.39 2.56
C ASP A 152 -16.24 7.01 3.26
N ALA A 153 -16.35 6.48 4.46
CA ALA A 153 -15.24 5.96 5.24
C ALA A 153 -15.63 4.63 5.87
N TYR A 154 -14.67 3.73 6.03
CA TYR A 154 -14.79 2.58 6.90
C TYR A 154 -14.28 2.98 8.27
N ILE A 155 -15.12 2.81 9.30
CA ILE A 155 -14.79 3.13 10.68
C ILE A 155 -14.81 1.84 11.50
N CYS A 156 -13.70 1.54 12.16
CA CYS A 156 -13.61 0.42 13.08
C CYS A 156 -14.50 0.67 14.31
N ASN A 157 -15.42 -0.26 14.58
CA ASN A 157 -16.32 -0.12 15.72
C ASN A 157 -15.61 -0.19 17.07
N ARG A 158 -14.46 -0.88 17.13
CA ARG A 158 -13.66 -1.10 18.34
C ARG A 158 -12.68 0.04 18.64
N CYS A 159 -11.74 0.33 17.74
CA CYS A 159 -10.68 1.30 17.98
C CYS A 159 -10.93 2.68 17.34
N LYS A 160 -12.07 2.87 16.66
CA LYS A 160 -12.45 4.11 15.94
C LYS A 160 -11.49 4.53 14.82
N TYR A 161 -10.54 3.66 14.47
CA TYR A 161 -9.69 3.84 13.30
C TYR A 161 -10.53 4.01 12.04
N THR A 162 -10.18 4.99 11.22
CA THR A 162 -10.96 5.42 10.07
C THR A 162 -10.12 5.31 8.80
N ILE A 163 -10.62 4.59 7.81
CA ILE A 163 -10.05 4.51 6.47
C ILE A 163 -11.03 5.21 5.53
N LYS A 164 -10.57 6.20 4.78
CA LYS A 164 -11.38 6.77 3.70
C LYS A 164 -11.70 5.65 2.71
N ALA A 165 -12.97 5.39 2.45
CA ALA A 165 -13.38 4.41 1.46
C ALA A 165 -12.92 4.95 0.11
N VAL A 166 -11.88 4.34 -0.47
CA VAL A 166 -11.52 4.59 -1.85
C VAL A 166 -12.71 4.11 -2.66
N VAL A 167 -13.42 5.06 -3.27
CA VAL A 167 -14.63 4.81 -4.06
C VAL A 167 -14.29 3.70 -5.05
N SER A 168 -14.98 2.58 -4.95
CA SER A 168 -14.77 1.41 -5.80
C SER A 168 -15.31 1.59 -7.22
N ASP A 169 -15.59 2.82 -7.63
CA ASP A 169 -15.86 3.19 -9.02
C ASP A 169 -14.74 4.13 -9.45
N PRO A 170 -14.06 3.86 -10.58
CA PRO A 170 -12.96 4.69 -11.03
C PRO A 170 -13.52 6.06 -11.40
N PRO A 171 -13.08 7.16 -10.77
CA PRO A 171 -13.22 8.46 -11.41
C PRO A 171 -12.13 8.50 -12.49
N GLU A 172 -12.51 8.70 -13.75
CA GLU A 172 -11.61 8.91 -14.91
C GLU A 172 -10.63 10.10 -14.74
N SER A 173 -10.60 10.76 -13.57
CA SER A 173 -9.93 12.03 -13.34
C SER A 173 -8.99 12.10 -12.12
N MET A 174 -8.65 10.99 -11.45
CA MET A 174 -7.84 11.04 -10.21
C MET A 174 -6.40 10.54 -10.34
N ALA A 175 -5.75 10.90 -11.45
CA ALA A 175 -4.37 11.34 -11.34
C ALA A 175 -4.39 12.73 -10.68
N GLN A 176 -4.00 12.82 -9.40
CA GLN A 176 -3.47 14.01 -8.70
C GLN A 176 -3.92 14.10 -7.23
N THR A 177 -2.91 14.31 -6.38
CA THR A 177 -2.92 14.92 -5.04
C THR A 177 -2.85 13.99 -3.81
N CYS A 178 -1.63 13.51 -3.53
CA CYS A 178 -1.18 13.35 -2.16
C CYS A 178 -0.36 14.60 -1.79
N LYS A 179 -0.93 15.52 -1.00
CA LYS A 179 -0.13 16.53 -0.28
C LYS A 179 0.45 15.87 0.97
N PRO A 180 1.75 16.06 1.27
CA PRO A 180 2.38 15.45 2.42
C PRO A 180 1.74 15.95 3.74
N PRO A 181 1.75 15.14 4.82
CA PRO A 181 1.40 15.63 6.15
C PRO A 181 2.37 16.76 6.53
N GLN A 182 1.83 17.86 7.03
CA GLN A 182 2.66 18.92 7.61
C GLN A 182 3.29 18.39 8.89
N ILE A 183 4.59 18.08 8.84
CA ILE A 183 5.39 17.79 10.03
C ILE A 183 5.74 19.15 10.66
N PRO A 184 5.24 19.48 11.87
CA PRO A 184 5.64 20.70 12.53
C PRO A 184 7.11 20.59 12.98
N GLY A 185 7.96 21.40 12.34
CA GLY A 185 9.28 21.81 12.83
C GLY A 185 10.36 20.74 12.86
N PHE A 186 11.05 20.52 11.74
CA PHE A 186 12.48 20.24 11.62
C PHE A 186 12.96 20.62 10.22
#